data_AF-A0A8X6XUU6-F1
#
_entry.id   AF-A0A8X6XUU6-F1
#
_cell.length_a   1.000
_cell.length_b   1.000
_cell.length_c   1.000
_cell.angle_alpha   90.00
_cell.angle_beta   90.00
_cell.angle_gamma   90.00
#
_symmetry.space_group_name_H-M   'P 1'
#
loop_
_entity.id
_entity.type
_entity.pdbx_description
1 polymer ?
#
loop_
_entity_poly.entity_id
_entity_poly.type
_entity_poly.pdbx_seq_one_letter_code
_entity_poly.pdbx_strand_id
1 'polypeptide(L)' 'MATVSMQIEAKETKDVNGHSDIPVAIDGTWQKHGHTSLNGAVIATSVYTGKVLDASILSRF' A
#
# COMPACT_ATOMS: atom_id res chain seq x y z
N MET A 1 4.53 8.00 10.76
CA MET A 1 3.66 9.15 10.41
C MET A 1 3.07 8.85 9.05
N ALA A 2 1.74 8.84 8.90
CA ALA A 2 1.12 8.67 7.59
C ALA A 2 1.42 9.90 6.73
N THR A 3 1.96 9.69 5.54
CA THR A 3 2.36 10.74 4.61
C THR A 3 1.12 11.47 4.08
N VAL A 4 1.23 12.76 3.73
CA VAL A 4 0.10 13.57 3.24
C VAL A 4 -0.60 12.92 2.03
N SER A 5 0.16 12.26 1.16
CA SER A 5 -0.35 11.49 0.02
C SER A 5 -1.27 10.35 0.44
N MET A 6 -0.89 9.56 1.45
CA MET A 6 -1.70 8.45 1.96
C MET A 6 -3.08 8.92 2.43
N GLN A 7 -3.15 10.09 3.08
CA GLN A 7 -4.43 10.64 3.56
C GLN A 7 -5.35 11.10 2.42
N ILE A 8 -4.78 11.66 1.35
CA ILE A 8 -5.55 12.08 0.16
C ILE A 8 -6.16 10.86 -0.53
N GLU A 9 -5.35 9.83 -0.78
CA GLU A 9 -5.78 8.62 -1.48
C GLU A 9 -6.79 7.80 -0.65
N ALA A 10 -6.59 7.73 0.67
CA ALA A 10 -7.55 7.11 1.57
C ALA A 10 -8.90 7.86 1.59
N LYS A 11 -8.87 9.19 1.56
CA LYS A 11 -10.08 10.02 1.50
C LYS A 11 -10.81 9.81 0.17
N GLU A 12 -10.10 9.87 -0.96
CA GLU A 12 -10.71 9.65 -2.27
C GLU A 12 -11.31 8.25 -2.38
N THR A 13 -10.60 7.24 -1.88
CA THR A 13 -11.13 5.87 -1.87
C THR A 13 -12.38 5.74 -1.00
N LYS A 14 -12.42 6.41 0.16
CA LYS A 14 -13.61 6.48 1.01
C LYS A 14 -14.77 7.17 0.30
N ASP A 15 -14.50 8.28 -0.40
CA ASP A 15 -15.53 9.03 -1.13
C ASP A 15 -16.10 8.22 -2.30
N VAL A 16 -15.27 7.41 -2.98
CA VAL A 16 -15.70 6.49 -4.05
C VAL A 16 -16.49 5.28 -3.51
N ASN A 17 -16.05 4.70 -2.38
CA ASN A 17 -16.68 3.54 -1.78
C ASN A 17 -17.96 3.88 -0.98
N GLY A 18 -18.06 5.11 -0.46
CA GLY A 18 -19.16 5.53 0.42
C GLY A 18 -19.08 4.96 1.86
N HIS A 19 -18.12 4.08 2.14
CA HIS A 19 -17.87 3.49 3.46
C HIS A 19 -16.43 3.72 3.93
N SER A 20 -16.24 3.79 5.24
CA SER A 20 -14.92 3.88 5.88
C SER A 20 -14.07 2.62 5.72
N ASP A 21 -14.72 1.48 5.49
CA ASP A 21 -14.07 0.20 5.37
C ASP A 21 -13.63 -0.02 3.93
N ILE A 22 -12.31 0.00 3.72
CA ILE A 22 -11.68 -0.06 2.41
C ILE A 22 -10.95 -1.40 2.29
N PRO A 23 -11.34 -2.29 1.35
CA PRO A 23 -10.57 -3.45 0.99
C PRO A 23 -9.30 -3.03 0.25
N VAL A 24 -8.18 -3.59 0.70
CA VAL A 24 -6.84 -3.28 0.19
C VAL A 24 -6.19 -4.58 -0.26
N ALA A 25 -5.64 -4.57 -1.47
CA ALA A 25 -4.75 -5.61 -1.96
C ALA A 25 -3.32 -5.29 -1.51
N ILE A 26 -2.67 -6.23 -0.83
CA ILE A 26 -1.28 -6.09 -0.40
C ILE A 26 -0.42 -7.01 -1.24
N ASP A 27 0.44 -6.43 -2.07
CA ASP A 27 1.47 -7.18 -2.80
C ASP A 27 2.82 -7.05 -2.08
N GLY A 28 3.29 -8.18 -1.57
CA GLY A 28 4.60 -8.33 -0.92
C GLY A 28 5.51 -9.30 -1.67
N THR A 29 5.30 -9.50 -2.98
CA THR A 29 6.07 -10.48 -3.78
C THR A 29 7.58 -10.25 -3.68
N TRP A 30 8.02 -8.99 -3.59
CA TRP A 30 9.43 -8.61 -3.45
C TRP A 30 9.97 -8.75 -2.02
N GLN A 31 9.08 -8.86 -1.02
CA GLN A 31 9.46 -9.13 0.38
C GLN A 31 9.84 -10.60 0.60
N LYS A 32 9.27 -11.52 -0.19
CA LYS A 32 9.22 -12.95 0.14
C LYS A 32 10.12 -13.85 -0.71
N HIS A 33 10.93 -13.31 -1.64
CA HIS A 33 11.85 -14.13 -2.42
C HIS A 33 13.00 -14.64 -1.52
N GLY A 34 12.70 -15.70 -0.77
CA GLY A 34 13.65 -16.55 -0.07
C GLY A 34 14.27 -16.02 1.23
N HIS A 35 13.58 -15.24 2.07
CA HIS A 35 14.05 -14.83 3.44
C HIS A 35 15.47 -14.22 3.54
N THR A 36 16.13 -13.97 2.40
CA THR A 36 17.55 -13.60 2.26
C THR A 36 17.69 -12.31 1.44
N SER A 37 16.59 -11.81 0.87
CA SER A 37 16.60 -10.54 0.16
C SER A 37 16.79 -9.41 1.18
N LEU A 38 17.88 -8.68 1.01
CA LEU A 38 18.19 -7.46 1.78
C LEU A 38 17.32 -6.27 1.34
N ASN A 39 16.61 -6.42 0.23
CA ASN A 39 15.72 -5.42 -0.35
C ASN A 39 14.32 -6.02 -0.52
N GLY A 40 13.30 -5.30 -0.11
CA GLY A 40 11.91 -5.72 -0.19
C GLY A 40 11.01 -4.53 -0.50
N ALA A 41 9.90 -4.79 -1.17
CA ALA A 41 8.85 -3.81 -1.39
C ALA A 41 7.51 -4.43 -1.04
N VAL A 42 6.71 -3.68 -0.30
CA VAL A 42 5.32 -3.99 0.03
C VAL A 42 4.47 -2.83 -0.43
N ILE A 43 3.49 -3.11 -1.27
CA ILE A 43 2.59 -2.11 -1.84
C ILE A 43 1.17 -2.44 -1.40
N ALA A 44 0.48 -1.44 -0.85
CA ALA A 44 -0.92 -1.50 -0.47
C ALA A 44 -1.74 -0.70 -1.49
N THR A 45 -2.65 -1.38 -2.18
CA THR A 45 -3.47 -0.80 -3.26
C THR A 45 -4.95 -0.92 -2.91
N SER A 46 -5.69 0.18 -3.07
CA SER A 46 -7.15 0.18 -2.95
C SER A 46 -7.76 -0.67 -4.05
N VAL A 47 -8.64 -1.61 -3.69
CA VAL A 47 -9.33 -2.45 -4.67
C VAL A 47 -10.35 -1.65 -5.49
N TYR A 48 -10.92 -0.59 -4.92
CA TYR A 48 -11.96 0.20 -5.60
C TYR A 48 -11.40 1.18 -6.62
N THR A 49 -10.34 1.89 -6.26
CA THR A 49 -9.75 2.94 -7.12
C THR A 49 -8.57 2.42 -7.93
N GLY A 50 -8.01 1.26 -7.56
CA GLY A 50 -6.77 0.74 -8.13
C GLY A 50 -5.54 1.57 -7.78
N LYS A 51 -5.68 2.57 -6.89
CA LYS A 51 -4.59 3.48 -6.50
C LYS A 51 -3.79 2.94 -5.33
N VAL A 52 -2.50 3.28 -5.32
CA VAL A 52 -1.58 2.93 -4.23
C VAL A 52 -1.87 3.84 -3.03
N LEU A 53 -2.21 3.22 -1.91
CA LEU A 53 -2.45 3.90 -0.65
C LEU A 53 -1.13 4.12 0.11
N ASP A 54 -0.29 3.09 0.13
CA ASP A 54 1.01 3.13 0.80
C ASP A 54 2.00 2.16 0.16
N ALA A 55 3.28 2.48 0.26
CA ALA A 55 4.37 1.65 -0.20
C ALA A 55 5.51 1.68 0.83
N SER A 56 5.87 0.50 1.32
CA SER A 56 7.01 0.32 2.21
C SER A 56 8.15 -0.34 1.45
N ILE A 57 9.29 0.34 1.39
CA ILE A 57 10.52 -0.16 0.80
C ILE A 57 11.48 -0.47 1.94
N LEU A 58 11.88 -1.74 2.03
CA LEU A 58 12.98 -2.19 2.88
C LEU A 58 14.23 -2.21 2.00
N SER A 59 15.25 -1.42 2.34
CA SER A 59 16.58 -1.47 1.72
C SER A 59 17.62 -1.54 2.82
N ARG A 60 18.67 -2.34 2.63
CA ARG A 60 19.82 -2.39 3.54
C ARG A 60 21.07 -1.66 3.01
N PHE A 61 20.87 -0.78 2.03
CA PHE A 61 21.86 0.12 1.43
C PHE A 61 21.35 1.55 1.45
#